data_AF-A0A9D6FWX3-F1
#
_entry.id   AF-A0A9D6FWX3-F1
#
_cell.length_a   1.000
_cell.length_b   1.000
_cell.length_c   1.000
_cell.angle_alpha   90.00
_cell.angle_beta   90.00
_cell.angle_gamma   90.00
#
_symmetry.space_group_name_H-M   'P 1'
#
loop_
_entity.id
_entity.type
_entity.pdbx_description
1 polymer ?
#
loop_
_entity_poly.entity_id
_entity_poly.type
_entity_poly.pdbx_seq_one_letter_code
_entity_poly.pdbx_strand_id
1 'polypeptide(L)'
;MPSRPYAGEEVLTFDRIKRAVTNRVVEAAEQGLEEGMPFDRQRLTALVVEEWKSVKEAVRSSPAAKERARERMRQLVAGILDSHAASDKSELESLGVQEKNL
;
A
#
# COMPACT_ATOMS: atom_id res chain seq x y z
N MET A 1 -20.30 -1.56 -12.03
CA MET A 1 -20.69 -2.17 -10.74
C MET A 1 -19.53 -2.01 -9.75
N PRO A 2 -19.74 -1.64 -8.47
CA PRO A 2 -18.64 -1.55 -7.52
C PRO A 2 -18.12 -2.96 -7.22
N SER A 3 -16.89 -3.24 -7.66
CA SER A 3 -16.15 -4.47 -7.35
C SER A 3 -16.02 -4.60 -5.83
N ARG A 4 -16.29 -5.80 -5.29
CA ARG A 4 -16.18 -6.10 -3.85
C ARG A 4 -14.80 -5.66 -3.33
N PRO A 5 -14.67 -5.06 -2.14
CA PRO A 5 -13.36 -4.74 -1.57
C PRO A 5 -12.45 -5.97 -1.53
N TYR A 6 -11.16 -5.80 -1.83
CA TYR A 6 -10.18 -6.86 -1.65
C TYR A 6 -10.10 -7.27 -0.18
N ALA A 7 -10.16 -8.57 0.09
CA ALA A 7 -9.89 -9.10 1.40
C ALA A 7 -8.39 -8.96 1.71
N GLY A 8 -8.06 -8.79 3.00
CA GLY A 8 -6.67 -8.65 3.44
C GLY A 8 -5.79 -9.81 2.98
N GLU A 9 -6.34 -11.03 2.94
CA GLU A 9 -5.66 -12.24 2.48
C GLU A 9 -5.31 -12.25 0.98
N GLU A 10 -6.12 -11.60 0.14
CA GLU A 10 -5.93 -11.55 -1.31
C GLU A 10 -4.74 -10.66 -1.69
N VAL A 11 -4.41 -9.69 -0.84
CA VAL A 11 -3.35 -8.69 -1.08
C VAL A 11 -2.04 -8.98 -0.35
N LEU A 12 -1.89 -10.17 0.24
CA LEU A 12 -0.69 -10.55 0.99
C LEU A 12 0.51 -10.90 0.10
N THR A 13 0.27 -11.50 -1.08
CA THR A 13 1.34 -11.94 -1.99
C THR A 13 0.99 -11.61 -3.44
N PHE A 14 2.02 -11.47 -4.27
CA PHE A 14 1.84 -11.21 -5.70
C PHE A 14 1.03 -12.30 -6.41
N ASP A 15 1.21 -13.56 -6.05
CA ASP A 15 0.46 -14.66 -6.67
C ASP A 15 -1.03 -14.63 -6.29
N ARG A 16 -1.34 -14.26 -5.04
CA ARG A 16 -2.73 -14.08 -4.59
C ARG A 16 -3.38 -12.88 -5.28
N ILE A 17 -2.64 -11.78 -5.44
CA ILE A 17 -3.10 -10.60 -6.18
C ILE A 17 -3.41 -10.98 -7.64
N LYS A 18 -2.49 -11.65 -8.34
CA LYS A 18 -2.69 -12.09 -9.73
C LYS A 18 -3.93 -12.97 -9.84
N ARG A 19 -4.10 -13.94 -8.94
CA ARG A 19 -5.27 -14.84 -8.94
C ARG A 19 -6.57 -14.08 -8.70
N ALA A 20 -6.60 -13.19 -7.72
CA ALA A 20 -7.79 -12.40 -7.39
C ALA A 20 -8.19 -11.46 -8.55
N VAL A 21 -7.21 -10.75 -9.13
CA VAL A 21 -7.44 -9.86 -10.29
C VAL A 21 -7.94 -10.67 -11.48
N THR A 22 -7.32 -11.80 -11.81
CA THR A 22 -7.75 -12.66 -12.91
C THR A 22 -9.21 -13.11 -12.74
N ASN A 23 -9.56 -13.63 -11.56
CA ASN A 23 -10.93 -14.08 -11.31
C ASN A 23 -11.96 -12.96 -11.48
N ARG A 24 -11.68 -11.78 -10.91
CA ARG A 24 -12.59 -10.62 -11.01
C ARG A 24 -12.71 -10.08 -12.44
N VAL A 25 -11.62 -10.07 -13.20
CA VAL A 25 -11.65 -9.67 -14.61
C VAL A 25 -12.46 -10.68 -15.44
N VAL A 26 -12.32 -11.97 -15.16
CA VAL A 26 -13.12 -13.02 -15.83
C VAL A 26 -14.60 -12.86 -15.48
N GLU A 27 -14.95 -12.72 -14.20
CA GLU A 27 -16.33 -12.49 -13.76
C GLU A 27 -16.95 -11.23 -14.41
N ALA A 28 -16.19 -10.13 -14.47
CA ALA A 28 -16.64 -8.90 -15.12
C ALA A 28 -16.79 -9.05 -16.64
N ALA A 29 -15.93 -9.84 -17.28
CA ALA A 29 -16.01 -10.13 -18.71
C ALA A 29 -17.19 -11.05 -19.03
N GLU A 30 -17.49 -12.04 -18.17
CA GLU A 30 -18.66 -12.92 -18.28
C GLU A 30 -19.96 -12.13 -18.15
N GLN A 31 -20.07 -11.25 -17.15
CA GLN A 31 -21.22 -10.33 -17.02
C GLN A 31 -21.38 -9.46 -18.26
N GLY A 32 -20.27 -8.91 -18.78
CA GLY A 32 -20.32 -8.11 -20.00
C GLY A 32 -20.77 -8.90 -21.23
N LEU A 33 -20.42 -10.19 -21.31
CA LEU A 33 -20.86 -11.06 -22.39
C LEU A 33 -22.37 -11.32 -22.32
N GLU A 34 -22.92 -11.55 -21.12
CA GLU A 34 -24.37 -11.68 -20.89
C GLU A 34 -25.12 -10.39 -21.27
N GLU A 35 -24.49 -9.23 -21.09
CA GLU A 35 -25.00 -7.92 -21.50
C GLU A 35 -24.79 -7.62 -23.01
N GLY A 36 -24.30 -8.59 -23.79
CA GLY A 36 -24.11 -8.46 -25.24
C GLY A 36 -22.88 -7.64 -25.66
N MET A 37 -21.94 -7.41 -24.75
CA MET A 37 -20.75 -6.63 -25.03
C MET A 37 -19.67 -7.47 -25.74
N PRO A 38 -18.89 -6.87 -26.66
CA PRO A 38 -17.87 -7.58 -27.41
C PRO A 38 -16.73 -8.06 -26.50
N PHE A 39 -16.39 -9.34 -26.65
CA PHE A 39 -15.27 -9.98 -25.96
C PHE A 39 -14.00 -9.83 -26.79
N ASP A 40 -13.37 -8.65 -26.70
CA ASP A 40 -12.12 -8.36 -27.41
C ASP A 40 -10.94 -8.07 -26.45
N ARG A 41 -9.73 -8.10 -27.02
CA ARG A 41 -8.48 -7.88 -26.29
C ARG A 41 -8.40 -6.49 -25.66
N GLN A 42 -8.93 -5.47 -26.34
CA GLN A 42 -8.86 -4.09 -25.87
C GLN A 42 -9.69 -3.92 -24.60
N ARG A 43 -10.88 -4.53 -24.58
CA ARG A 43 -11.78 -4.52 -23.44
C ARG A 43 -11.23 -5.32 -22.27
N LEU A 44 -10.69 -6.51 -22.50
CA LEU A 44 -10.02 -7.28 -21.45
C LEU A 44 -8.84 -6.51 -20.85
N THR A 45 -8.07 -5.81 -21.68
CA THR A 45 -6.97 -4.95 -21.21
C THR A 45 -7.48 -3.83 -20.32
N ALA A 46 -8.59 -3.17 -20.71
CA ALA A 46 -9.20 -2.13 -19.90
C ALA A 46 -9.66 -2.67 -18.52
N LEU A 47 -10.34 -3.82 -18.49
CA LEU A 47 -10.76 -4.48 -17.25
C LEU A 47 -9.56 -4.81 -16.34
N VAL A 48 -8.48 -5.35 -16.91
CA VAL A 48 -7.24 -5.62 -16.14
C VAL A 48 -6.66 -4.33 -15.57
N VAL A 49 -6.59 -3.24 -16.34
CA VAL A 49 -6.02 -1.97 -15.88
C VAL A 49 -6.85 -1.37 -14.75
N GLU A 50 -8.18 -1.40 -14.87
CA GLU A 50 -9.10 -0.92 -13.83
C GLU A 50 -8.96 -1.74 -12.54
N GLU A 51 -9.02 -3.07 -12.65
CA GLU A 51 -8.93 -3.95 -11.49
C GLU A 51 -7.54 -3.89 -10.84
N TRP A 52 -6.49 -3.68 -11.64
CA TRP A 52 -5.13 -3.42 -11.15
C TRP A 52 -5.00 -2.10 -10.39
N LYS A 53 -5.77 -1.08 -10.75
CA LYS A 53 -5.83 0.16 -9.96
C LYS A 53 -6.47 -0.12 -8.60
N SER A 54 -7.58 -0.84 -8.57
CA SER A 54 -8.30 -1.23 -7.35
C SER A 54 -7.41 -2.03 -6.40
N VAL A 55 -6.65 -3.01 -6.91
CA VAL A 55 -5.78 -3.83 -6.03
C VAL A 55 -4.63 -3.01 -5.44
N LYS A 56 -4.06 -2.05 -6.19
CA LYS A 56 -3.03 -1.15 -5.67
C LYS A 56 -3.55 -0.28 -4.53
N GLU A 57 -4.79 0.21 -4.64
CA GLU A 57 -5.43 0.99 -3.57
C GLU A 57 -5.66 0.13 -2.33
N ALA A 58 -6.15 -1.10 -2.51
CA ALA A 58 -6.30 -2.05 -1.42
C ALA A 58 -4.96 -2.38 -0.72
N VAL A 59 -3.90 -2.66 -1.48
CA VAL A 59 -2.55 -2.89 -0.94
C VAL A 59 -2.07 -1.70 -0.11
N ARG A 60 -2.25 -0.47 -0.61
CA ARG A 60 -1.87 0.76 0.11
C ARG A 60 -2.62 0.94 1.43
N SER A 61 -3.90 0.54 1.46
CA SER A 61 -4.72 0.58 2.69
C SER A 61 -4.45 -0.58 3.65
N SER A 62 -3.69 -1.60 3.25
CA SER A 62 -3.47 -2.82 4.04
C SER A 62 -2.70 -2.55 5.34
N PRO A 63 -2.94 -3.34 6.41
CA PRO A 63 -2.20 -3.22 7.66
C PRO A 63 -0.68 -3.35 7.47
N ALA A 64 -0.24 -4.27 6.60
CA ALA A 64 1.18 -4.48 6.31
C ALA A 64 1.84 -3.26 5.64
N ALA A 65 1.14 -2.60 4.70
CA ALA A 65 1.64 -1.37 4.09
C ALA A 65 1.70 -0.22 5.09
N LYS A 66 0.68 -0.08 5.96
CA LYS A 66 0.66 0.93 7.02
C LYS A 66 1.80 0.74 8.02
N GLU A 67 2.08 -0.49 8.43
CA GLU A 67 3.17 -0.75 9.38
C GLU A 67 4.54 -0.50 8.76
N ARG A 68 4.76 -0.91 7.50
CA ARG A 68 6.01 -0.56 6.79
C ARG A 68 6.18 0.96 6.64
N ALA A 69 5.10 1.67 6.31
CA ALA A 69 5.14 3.13 6.22
C ALA A 69 5.46 3.76 7.59
N ARG A 70 4.82 3.27 8.66
CA ARG A 70 5.07 3.72 10.04
C ARG A 70 6.53 3.49 10.43
N GLU A 71 7.08 2.32 10.13
CA GLU A 71 8.47 2.00 10.44
C GLU A 71 9.44 2.92 9.70
N ARG A 72 9.18 3.16 8.41
CA ARG A 72 9.97 4.13 7.64
C ARG A 72 9.88 5.54 8.23
N MET A 73 8.70 5.97 8.66
CA MET A 73 8.52 7.27 9.31
C MET A 73 9.29 7.33 10.63
N ARG A 74 9.25 6.28 11.46
CA ARG A 74 10.04 6.21 12.70
C ARG A 74 11.52 6.41 12.43
N GLN A 75 12.07 5.74 11.43
CA GLN A 75 13.48 5.89 11.05
C GLN A 75 13.82 7.31 10.61
N LEU A 76 12.96 7.95 9.83
CA LEU A 76 13.16 9.33 9.38
C LEU A 76 13.08 10.31 10.55
N VAL A 77 12.09 10.17 11.43
CA VAL A 77 11.93 11.01 12.61
C VAL A 77 13.13 10.83 13.55
N ALA A 78 13.59 9.60 13.77
CA ALA A 78 14.80 9.34 14.55
C ALA A 78 16.00 10.08 13.98
N GLY A 79 16.26 9.97 12.67
CA GLY A 79 17.38 10.68 12.04
C GLY A 79 17.27 12.21 12.12
N ILE A 80 16.05 12.77 12.03
CA ILE A 80 15.82 14.21 12.24
C ILE A 80 16.13 14.60 13.68
N LEU A 81 15.64 13.83 14.65
CA LEU A 81 15.89 14.08 16.06
C LEU A 81 17.37 13.95 16.42
N ASP A 82 18.07 12.97 15.87
CA ASP A 82 19.52 12.80 16.06
C ASP A 82 20.29 14.02 15.53
N SER A 83 19.88 14.57 14.39
CA SER A 83 20.48 15.80 13.84
C SER A 83 20.27 17.01 14.75
N HIS A 84 19.07 17.18 15.31
CA HIS A 84 18.78 18.26 16.26
C HIS A 84 19.49 18.06 17.59
N ALA A 85 19.51 16.83 18.11
CA ALA A 85 20.22 16.50 19.33
C ALA A 85 21.72 16.80 19.19
N ALA A 86 22.32 16.50 18.02
CA ALA A 86 23.71 16.81 17.75
C ALA A 86 23.99 18.31 17.66
N SER A 87 23.11 19.11 17.04
CA SER A 87 23.30 20.56 16.92
C SER A 87 23.11 21.29 18.25
N ASP A 88 22.11 20.87 19.02
CA ASP A 88 21.65 21.62 20.19
C ASP A 88 22.24 21.04 21.49
N LYS A 89 23.07 19.98 21.40
CA LYS A 89 23.66 19.27 22.55
C LYS A 89 24.28 20.20 23.58
N SER A 90 25.19 21.07 23.13
CA SER A 90 25.94 21.96 24.02
C SER A 90 25.04 22.98 24.72
N GLU A 91 24.01 23.48 24.03
CA GLU A 91 23.02 24.37 24.62
C GLU A 91 22.20 23.63 25.68
N LEU A 92 21.69 22.45 25.35
CA LEU A 92 20.91 21.63 26.28
C LEU A 92 21.73 21.20 27.51
N GLU A 93 22.99 20.84 27.33
CA GLU A 93 23.92 20.53 28.43
C GLU A 93 24.18 21.75 29.34
N SER A 94 24.28 22.96 28.76
CA SER A 94 24.43 24.19 29.54
C SER A 94 23.20 24.51 30.40
N LEU A 95 22.02 24.02 29.99
CA LEU A 95 20.76 24.10 30.73
C LEU A 95 20.58 22.95 31.74
N GLY A 96 21.61 22.09 31.91
CA GLY A 96 21.62 21.02 32.89
C GLY A 96 21.04 19.69 32.40
N VAL A 97 20.76 19.54 31.10
CA VAL A 97 20.38 18.24 30.52
C VAL A 97 21.62 17.35 30.45
N GLN A 98 21.55 16.14 31.01
CA GLN A 98 22.64 15.17 30.97
C GLN A 98 22.25 13.96 30.12
N GLU A 99 23.15 13.56 29.24
CA GLU A 99 23.01 12.32 28.47
C GLU A 99 23.18 11.13 29.44
N LYS A 100 22.11 10.36 29.63
CA LYS A 100 22.20 9.12 30.41
C LYS A 100 22.86 8.05 29.55
N ASN A 101 24.14 7.81 29.78
CA ASN A 101 24.79 6.59 29.31
C ASN A 101 24.22 5.41 30.12
N LEU A 102 23.48 4.53 29.45
CA LEU A 102 23.04 3.24 29.96
C LEU A 102 24.18 2.22 29.90
#